data_AF-A0A7X6UI93-F1
#
_entry.id   AF-A0A7X6UI93-F1
#
_cell.length_a   1.000
_cell.length_b   1.000
_cell.length_c   1.000
_cell.angle_alpha   90.00
_cell.angle_beta   90.00
_cell.angle_gamma   90.00
#
_symmetry.space_group_name_H-M   'P 1'
#
loop_
_entity.id
_entity.type
_entity.pdbx_description
1 polymer ?
#
loop_
_entity_poly.entity_id
_entity_poly.type
_entity_poly.pdbx_seq_one_letter_code
_entity_poly.pdbx_strand_id
1 'polypeptide(L)' 'MTNSINELENDAKCVFLIGTNTTENHPVIGYKIRKNVRQNGAKLIVADPRK' A
#
# COMPACT_ATOMS: atom_id res chain seq x y z
N MET A 1 9.27 -4.25 4.78
CA MET A 1 9.57 -3.33 3.67
C MET A 1 10.82 -2.54 4.02
N THR A 2 11.69 -2.24 3.06
CA THR A 2 12.88 -1.38 3.22
C THR A 2 12.63 0.07 2.79
N ASN A 3 11.60 0.33 1.98
CA ASN A 3 11.17 1.68 1.63
C ASN A 3 10.63 2.43 2.84
N SER A 4 10.81 3.76 2.82
CA SER A 4 10.23 4.63 3.83
C SER A 4 8.71 4.72 3.65
N ILE A 5 8.02 5.01 4.75
CA ILE A 5 6.58 5.18 4.75
C ILE A 5 6.16 6.41 3.91
N ASN A 6 7.00 7.46 3.86
CA ASN A 6 6.70 8.67 3.10
C ASN A 6 6.78 8.45 1.59
N GLU A 7 7.75 7.66 1.11
CA GLU A 7 7.81 7.27 -0.30
C GLU A 7 6.56 6.51 -0.72
N LEU A 8 6.03 5.67 0.18
CA LEU A 8 4.83 4.88 -0.06
C LEU A 8 3.56 5.73 -0.17
N GLU A 9 3.55 6.90 0.47
CA GLU A 9 2.43 7.85 0.48
C GLU A 9 2.46 8.82 -0.72
N ASN A 10 3.65 9.25 -1.15
CA ASN A 10 3.79 10.36 -2.11
C ASN A 10 4.42 9.97 -3.45
N ASP A 11 5.38 9.05 -3.44
CA ASP A 11 6.27 8.81 -4.59
C ASP A 11 5.93 7.52 -5.34
N ALA A 12 5.52 6.48 -4.61
CA ALA A 12 5.21 5.17 -5.15
C ALA A 12 4.09 5.25 -6.20
N LYS A 13 4.39 4.87 -7.44
CA LYS A 13 3.43 4.83 -8.55
C LYS A 13 2.69 3.50 -8.65
N CYS A 14 3.23 2.46 -8.04
CA CYS A 14 2.64 1.13 -7.95
C CYS A 14 2.97 0.53 -6.59
N VAL A 15 1.98 -0.10 -5.96
CA VAL A 15 2.10 -0.84 -4.70
C VAL A 15 1.60 -2.25 -4.94
N PHE A 16 2.45 -3.24 -4.69
CA PHE A 16 2.09 -4.65 -4.77
C PHE A 16 2.09 -5.27 -3.38
N LEU A 17 0.91 -5.69 -2.92
CA LEU A 17 0.72 -6.38 -1.66
C LEU A 17 0.56 -7.87 -1.93
N ILE A 18 1.45 -8.70 -1.41
CA ILE A 18 1.39 -10.15 -1.56
C ILE A 18 1.47 -10.83 -0.19
N GLY A 19 0.54 -11.75 0.08
CA GLY A 19 0.54 -12.57 1.30
C GLY A 19 0.43 -11.77 2.61
N THR A 20 -0.12 -10.55 2.58
CA THR A 20 -0.23 -9.67 3.76
C THR A 20 -1.61 -9.02 3.85
N ASN A 21 -2.09 -8.81 5.09
CA ASN A 21 -3.26 -7.97 5.38
C ASN A 21 -2.82 -6.63 5.97
N THR A 22 -2.17 -5.79 5.16
CA THR A 22 -1.56 -4.54 5.64
C THR A 22 -2.56 -3.62 6.36
N THR A 23 -3.85 -3.65 6.02
CA THR A 23 -4.87 -2.85 6.70
C THR A 23 -5.15 -3.28 8.14
N GLU A 24 -4.99 -4.56 8.47
CA GLU A 24 -5.14 -5.08 9.84
C GLU A 24 -3.81 -5.05 10.60
N ASN A 25 -2.74 -5.56 9.99
CA ASN A 25 -1.44 -5.67 10.65
C ASN A 25 -0.75 -4.30 10.84
N HIS A 26 -0.93 -3.38 9.88
CA HIS A 26 -0.28 -2.06 9.87
C HIS A 26 -1.24 -0.94 9.43
N PRO A 27 -2.21 -0.55 10.26
CA PRO A 27 -3.31 0.34 9.86
C PRO A 27 -2.85 1.69 9.27
N VAL A 28 -1.77 2.27 9.82
CA VAL A 28 -1.20 3.54 9.34
C VAL A 28 -0.61 3.40 7.93
N ILE A 29 0.09 2.30 7.65
CA ILE A 29 0.64 2.01 6.32
C ILE A 29 -0.51 1.79 5.34
N GLY A 30 -1.51 0.98 5.72
CA GLY A 30 -2.71 0.77 4.90
C GLY A 30 -3.49 2.06 4.61
N TYR A 31 -3.55 3.00 5.57
CA TYR A 31 -4.12 4.33 5.35
C TYR A 31 -3.32 5.13 4.31
N LYS A 32 -1.99 5.18 4.44
CA LYS A 32 -1.11 5.91 3.52
C LYS A 32 -1.11 5.35 2.10
N ILE A 33 -1.11 4.03 1.93
CA ILE A 33 -1.29 3.37 0.63
C ILE A 33 -2.60 3.85 -0.01
N ARG A 34 -3.71 3.75 0.74
CA ARG A 34 -5.04 4.16 0.23
C ARG A 34 -5.08 5.63 -0.12
N LYS A 35 -4.42 6.49 0.65
CA LYS A 35 -4.29 7.92 0.35
C LYS A 35 -3.55 8.13 -0.98
N ASN A 36 -2.41 7.48 -1.17
CA ASN A 36 -1.63 7.58 -2.41
C ASN A 36 -2.44 7.12 -3.64
N VAL A 37 -3.11 5.98 -3.55
CA VAL A 37 -3.98 5.45 -4.62
C VAL A 37 -5.08 6.45 -4.98
N ARG A 38 -5.75 7.02 -3.97
CA ARG A 38 -6.89 7.94 -4.18
C ARG A 38 -6.49 9.33 -4.64
N GLN A 39 -5.39 9.87 -4.12
CA GLN A 39 -5.01 11.27 -4.31
C GLN A 39 -3.97 11.45 -5.41
N ASN A 40 -3.04 10.50 -5.56
CA ASN A 40 -1.92 10.62 -6.50
C ASN A 40 -2.00 9.59 -7.65
N GLY A 41 -3.04 8.73 -7.66
CA GLY A 41 -3.30 7.78 -8.73
C GLY A 41 -2.36 6.58 -8.76
N ALA A 42 -1.72 6.23 -7.63
CA ALA A 42 -0.88 5.04 -7.56
C ALA A 42 -1.69 3.77 -7.86
N LYS A 43 -1.12 2.85 -8.64
CA LYS A 43 -1.73 1.54 -8.92
C LYS A 43 -1.57 0.64 -7.69
N LEU A 44 -2.64 -0.03 -7.29
CA LEU A 44 -2.62 -1.01 -6.21
C LEU A 44 -2.93 -2.40 -6.77
N ILE A 45 -2.03 -3.34 -6.54
CA ILE A 45 -2.19 -4.75 -6.90
C ILE A 45 -2.15 -5.55 -5.60
N VAL A 46 -3.11 -6.45 -5.42
CA VAL A 46 -3.21 -7.30 -4.24
C VAL A 46 -3.24 -8.76 -4.70
N ALA A 47 -2.29 -9.55 -4.21
CA ALA A 47 -2.26 -11.00 -4.34
C ALA A 47 -2.46 -11.61 -2.95
N ASP A 48 -3.70 -11.91 -2.61
CA ASP A 48 -4.09 -12.49 -1.32
C ASP A 48 -4.58 -13.92 -1.52
N PRO A 49 -3.93 -14.97 -0.98
CA PRO A 49 -4.39 -16.35 -1.18
C PRO A 49 -5.78 -16.63 -0.59
N ARG A 50 -6.34 -15.72 0.22
CA ARG A 50 -7.68 -15.82 0.79
C ARG A 50 -8.78 -15.38 -0.17
N LYS A 51 -8.45 -14.73 -1.29
CA LYS A 51 -9.40 -14.17 -2.27
C LYS A 51 -8.82 -14.17 -3.67
#